data_AF-A0A2H3J7I8-F1
#
_entry.id   AF-A0A2H3J7I8-F1
#
_cell.length_a   1.000
_cell.length_b   1.000
_cell.length_c   1.000
_cell.angle_alpha   90.00
_cell.angle_beta   90.00
_cell.angle_gamma   90.00
#
_symmetry.space_group_name_H-M   'P 1'
#
loop_
_entity.id
_entity.type
_entity.pdbx_description
1 polymer ?
#
loop_
_entity_poly.entity_id
_entity_poly.type
_entity_poly.pdbx_seq_one_letter_code
_entity_poly.pdbx_strand_id
1 'polypeptide(L)'
;MRKGLSLQDKDALEKHITNVAERWEDAERYEGHWPIHIMTRHVLTKSSSVHNTAKMDTKHGTGRALPSGSKRNVKQPMAGTPHRVHSLLSSPTKHTRNTVRERVRNDLSDNEQRASLRTHSEAEPITTFLRSLRLPLEHLLPMFKAIGIRDDKTLATLAIIPDNEKWLLRNLRATAFEVKLIIDGLKERENAKQEDLET
;
A
#
# COMPACT_ATOMS: atom_id res chain seq x y z
N MET A 1 -13.94 36.63 1.43
CA MET A 1 -12.54 36.41 1.89
C MET A 1 -12.44 35.05 2.57
N ARG A 2 -11.80 34.07 1.94
CA ARG A 2 -11.59 32.72 2.51
C ARG A 2 -10.39 32.79 3.47
N LYS A 3 -10.59 32.46 4.75
CA LYS A 3 -9.50 32.36 5.72
C LYS A 3 -8.65 31.14 5.33
N GLY A 4 -7.38 31.37 5.02
CA GLY A 4 -6.43 30.32 4.67
C GLY A 4 -6.26 29.35 5.83
N LEU A 5 -6.48 28.06 5.56
CA LEU A 5 -6.18 26.91 6.42
C LEU A 5 -4.66 26.68 6.49
N SER A 6 -3.91 27.65 6.99
CA SER A 6 -2.45 27.53 7.04
C SER A 6 -1.90 28.19 8.28
N LEU A 7 -2.01 27.48 9.41
CA LEU A 7 -1.03 27.49 10.49
C LEU A 7 -1.46 26.40 11.47
N GLN A 8 -1.16 25.16 11.10
CA GLN A 8 -1.10 24.10 12.09
C GLN A 8 -0.01 24.52 13.07
N ASP A 9 -0.37 24.67 14.35
CA ASP A 9 0.56 25.06 15.41
C ASP A 9 1.76 24.09 15.40
N LYS A 10 2.95 24.63 15.10
CA LYS A 10 4.17 23.82 14.91
C LYS A 10 4.48 23.05 16.19
N ASP A 11 4.25 23.68 17.33
CA ASP A 11 4.53 23.10 18.64
C ASP A 11 3.60 21.93 18.94
N ALA A 12 2.33 22.02 18.51
CA ALA A 12 1.37 20.92 18.64
C ALA A 12 1.73 19.72 17.76
N LEU A 13 2.29 19.96 16.58
CA LEU A 13 2.74 18.91 15.67
C LEU A 13 3.99 18.19 16.22
N GLU A 14 4.99 18.95 16.69
CA GLU A 14 6.20 18.38 17.30
C GLU A 14 5.90 17.58 18.56
N LYS A 15 5.00 18.09 19.41
CA LYS A 15 4.56 17.38 20.61
C LYS A 15 3.86 16.06 20.28
N HIS A 16 3.04 16.04 19.21
CA HIS A 16 2.37 14.81 18.78
C HIS A 16 3.37 13.79 18.22
N ILE A 17 4.32 14.21 17.39
CA ILE A 17 5.37 13.33 16.85
C ILE A 17 6.17 12.70 17.99
N THR A 18 6.59 13.50 18.98
CA THR A 18 7.33 13.02 20.15
C THR A 18 6.53 11.98 20.93
N ASN A 19 5.23 12.21 21.17
CA ASN A 19 4.37 11.28 21.91
C ASN A 19 4.17 9.94 21.15
N VAL A 20 4.10 9.99 19.83
CA VAL A 20 4.02 8.79 18.98
C VAL A 20 5.33 8.00 19.06
N ALA A 21 6.47 8.68 18.99
CA ALA A 21 7.79 8.05 19.12
C ALA A 21 7.98 7.36 20.49
N GLU A 22 7.52 7.99 21.58
CA GLU A 22 7.60 7.39 22.93
C GLU A 22 6.72 6.15 23.11
N ARG A 23 5.56 6.08 22.44
CA ARG A 23 4.60 4.99 22.61
C ARG A 23 4.85 3.80 21.71
N TRP A 24 5.57 3.99 20.61
CA TRP A 24 5.77 2.97 19.58
C TRP A 24 7.27 2.65 19.51
N GLU A 25 7.69 1.60 20.21
CA GLU A 25 9.11 1.17 20.31
C GLU A 25 9.79 0.91 18.95
N ASP A 26 9.00 0.67 17.89
CA ASP A 26 9.46 0.47 16.51
C ASP A 26 9.24 1.70 15.60
N ALA A 27 9.09 2.92 16.14
CA ALA A 27 8.80 4.11 15.33
C ALA A 27 9.83 4.36 14.21
N GLU A 28 11.11 4.08 14.47
CA GLU A 28 12.20 4.19 13.49
C GLU A 28 12.05 3.22 12.32
N ARG A 29 11.38 2.08 12.53
CA ARG A 29 11.10 1.09 11.47
C ARG A 29 10.20 1.64 10.36
N TYR A 30 9.47 2.72 10.65
CA TYR A 30 8.56 3.39 9.73
C TYR A 30 9.06 4.76 9.27
N GLU A 31 10.28 5.14 9.64
CA GLU A 31 10.91 6.36 9.15
C GLU A 31 11.18 6.21 7.65
N GLY A 32 10.42 6.94 6.82
CA GLY A 32 10.41 6.78 5.35
C GLY A 32 9.30 5.86 4.81
N HIS A 33 8.45 5.26 5.65
CA HIS A 33 7.25 4.53 5.22
C HIS A 33 6.01 5.42 5.33
N TRP A 34 5.64 6.04 4.21
CA TRP A 34 4.32 6.67 4.04
C TRP A 34 3.23 5.60 4.13
N PRO A 35 2.43 5.61 5.22
CA PRO A 35 1.23 6.44 5.28
C PRO A 35 1.02 7.17 6.63
N ILE A 36 1.96 7.06 7.59
CA ILE A 36 1.77 7.57 8.96
C ILE A 36 1.62 9.10 8.97
N HIS A 37 2.48 9.83 8.26
CA HIS A 37 2.38 11.31 8.20
C HIS A 37 1.05 11.81 7.62
N ILE A 38 0.49 11.15 6.60
CA ILE A 38 -0.82 11.51 6.06
C ILE A 38 -1.92 11.20 7.08
N MET A 39 -1.90 10.00 7.66
CA MET A 39 -2.90 9.56 8.64
C MET A 39 -2.91 10.49 9.86
N THR A 40 -1.74 10.83 10.39
CA THR A 40 -1.56 11.79 11.49
C THR A 40 -2.13 13.16 11.14
N ARG A 41 -1.82 13.68 9.94
CA ARG A 41 -2.37 14.98 9.49
C ARG A 41 -3.90 14.93 9.38
N HIS A 42 -4.45 13.80 8.91
CA HIS A 42 -5.88 13.61 8.73
C HIS A 42 -6.64 13.46 10.06
N VAL A 43 -6.05 12.78 11.05
CA VAL A 43 -6.60 12.69 12.42
C VAL A 43 -6.58 14.06 13.08
N LEU A 44 -5.44 14.77 13.03
CA LEU A 44 -5.31 16.10 13.66
C LEU A 44 -6.25 17.15 13.04
N THR A 45 -6.49 17.10 11.73
CA THR A 45 -7.48 18.00 11.09
C THR A 45 -8.90 17.68 11.53
N LYS A 46 -9.29 16.40 11.62
CA LYS A 46 -10.62 16.00 12.12
C LYS A 46 -10.86 16.40 13.57
N SER A 47 -9.86 16.25 14.44
CA SER A 47 -9.96 16.62 15.85
C SER A 47 -10.06 18.14 16.08
N SER A 48 -9.44 18.96 15.21
CA SER A 48 -9.48 20.42 15.32
C SER A 48 -10.86 21.03 14.99
N SER A 49 -11.76 20.28 14.37
CA SER A 49 -13.08 20.77 13.94
C SER A 49 -14.14 20.75 15.05
N VAL A 50 -13.91 20.07 16.18
CA VAL A 50 -14.97 19.77 17.17
C VAL A 50 -14.99 20.74 18.37
N HIS A 51 -14.00 21.63 18.53
CA HIS A 51 -13.89 22.48 19.74
C HIS A 51 -14.24 23.97 19.59
N ASN A 52 -14.90 24.41 18.51
CA ASN A 52 -15.22 25.83 18.29
C ASN A 52 -16.72 26.20 18.35
N THR A 53 -17.54 25.49 19.12
CA THR A 53 -18.95 25.89 19.39
C THR A 53 -19.30 25.77 20.88
N ALA A 54 -18.60 26.52 21.72
CA ALA A 54 -19.05 26.78 23.09
C ALA A 54 -18.54 28.16 23.55
N LYS A 55 -19.11 29.22 22.98
CA LYS A 55 -19.16 30.53 23.64
C LYS A 55 -20.63 30.83 23.91
N MET A 56 -21.12 30.25 25.01
CA MET A 56 -22.32 30.75 25.65
C MET A 56 -22.00 32.10 26.30
N ASP A 57 -22.83 33.07 25.96
CA ASP A 57 -23.13 34.24 26.77
C ASP A 57 -23.44 33.81 28.19
N THR A 58 -22.72 34.33 29.19
CA THR A 58 -23.29 34.60 30.50
C THR A 58 -22.52 35.75 31.15
N LYS A 59 -23.08 36.95 31.06
CA LYS A 59 -22.80 38.06 31.96
C LYS A 59 -23.49 37.82 33.31
N HIS A 60 -22.95 38.47 34.33
CA HIS A 60 -23.43 38.67 35.71
C HIS A 60 -22.72 37.85 36.79
N GLY A 61 -22.23 38.55 37.81
CA GLY A 61 -22.03 37.98 39.15
C GLY A 61 -20.70 38.30 39.83
N THR A 62 -20.46 39.58 40.16
CA THR A 62 -19.55 39.97 41.24
C THR A 62 -19.94 39.28 42.56
N GLY A 63 -19.01 38.58 43.21
CA GLY A 63 -19.22 38.16 44.60
C GLY A 63 -18.25 37.11 45.17
N ARG A 64 -17.18 37.60 45.81
CA ARG A 64 -16.71 37.18 47.15
C ARG A 64 -16.03 35.80 47.36
N ALA A 65 -14.71 35.88 47.49
CA ALA A 65 -13.83 35.37 48.57
C ALA A 65 -13.77 33.88 49.03
N LEU A 66 -12.53 33.35 48.92
CA LEU A 66 -11.76 32.49 49.87
C LEU A 66 -12.15 31.00 50.03
N PRO A 67 -11.29 30.14 50.62
CA PRO A 67 -10.05 29.60 50.03
C PRO A 67 -9.97 28.06 50.25
N SER A 68 -8.78 27.49 50.02
CA SER A 68 -8.32 26.24 50.63
C SER A 68 -8.81 24.93 50.01
N GLY A 69 -7.84 24.07 49.68
CA GLY A 69 -8.13 22.64 49.70
C GLY A 69 -7.35 21.77 48.74
N SER A 70 -6.34 21.11 49.28
CA SER A 70 -6.00 19.72 48.97
C SER A 70 -5.12 19.44 47.74
N LYS A 71 -3.81 19.53 48.05
CA LYS A 71 -2.76 18.63 47.58
C LYS A 71 -3.23 17.17 47.55
N ARG A 72 -3.08 16.48 46.43
CA ARG A 72 -2.89 15.02 46.42
C ARG A 72 -1.73 14.63 45.51
N ASN A 73 -0.60 14.42 46.17
CA ASN A 73 0.49 13.57 45.74
C ASN A 73 -0.07 12.20 45.32
N VAL A 74 0.09 11.81 44.06
CA VAL A 74 0.00 10.41 43.66
C VAL A 74 1.41 9.95 43.34
N LYS A 75 1.93 9.13 44.26
CA LYS A 75 3.24 8.48 44.19
C LYS A 75 3.23 7.44 43.06
N GLN A 76 4.24 7.50 42.20
CA GLN A 76 4.68 6.34 41.42
C GLN A 76 5.49 5.38 42.32
N PRO A 77 5.39 4.07 42.06
CA PRO A 77 6.54 3.16 42.10
C PRO A 77 6.66 2.42 40.74
N MET A 78 7.77 2.53 40.01
CA MET A 78 9.01 1.73 40.10
C MET A 78 8.85 0.21 39.83
N ALA A 79 9.64 -0.26 38.85
CA ALA A 79 10.33 -1.56 38.75
C ALA A 79 9.86 -2.60 37.69
N GLY A 80 10.85 -3.15 36.97
CA GLY A 80 10.79 -4.30 36.05
C GLY A 80 11.29 -3.94 34.64
N THR A 81 12.60 -3.81 34.36
CA THR A 81 13.67 -4.84 34.19
C THR A 81 13.42 -5.80 33.00
N PRO A 82 14.42 -6.04 32.11
CA PRO A 82 14.19 -6.45 30.72
C PRO A 82 14.25 -7.97 30.51
N HIS A 83 13.33 -8.50 29.70
CA HIS A 83 13.45 -9.86 29.18
C HIS A 83 14.23 -9.91 27.87
N ARG A 84 15.51 -10.23 28.07
CA ARG A 84 16.49 -10.83 27.17
C ARG A 84 16.03 -12.23 26.71
N VAL A 85 16.65 -12.71 25.62
CA VAL A 85 16.68 -14.08 25.04
C VAL A 85 15.41 -14.52 24.25
N HIS A 86 15.45 -15.01 23.00
CA HIS A 86 16.43 -15.88 22.34
C HIS A 86 16.54 -15.62 20.82
N SER A 87 17.77 -15.57 20.32
CA SER A 87 18.12 -15.88 18.94
C SER A 87 18.12 -17.40 18.74
N LEU A 88 17.39 -17.87 17.73
CA LEU A 88 17.63 -19.16 17.07
C LEU A 88 17.61 -18.85 15.57
N LEU A 89 18.76 -18.54 14.97
CA LEU A 89 19.54 -19.50 14.19
C LEU A 89 18.66 -20.63 13.60
N SER A 90 18.27 -20.45 12.34
CA SER A 90 18.01 -21.56 11.42
C SER A 90 18.49 -21.14 10.03
N SER A 91 19.67 -21.63 9.70
CA SER A 91 20.30 -21.57 8.38
C SER A 91 19.91 -22.81 7.55
N PRO A 92 20.19 -22.82 6.23
CA PRO A 92 19.35 -23.42 5.21
C PRO A 92 19.74 -24.87 4.87
N THR A 93 18.76 -25.74 4.68
CA THR A 93 18.98 -27.10 4.20
C THR A 93 19.05 -27.12 2.68
N LYS A 94 20.28 -27.24 2.17
CA LYS A 94 20.58 -27.63 0.79
C LYS A 94 20.22 -29.11 0.61
N HIS A 95 19.33 -29.41 -0.33
CA HIS A 95 19.21 -30.76 -0.89
C HIS A 95 19.33 -30.71 -2.41
N THR A 96 20.57 -30.87 -2.84
CA THR A 96 20.94 -31.33 -4.18
C THR A 96 20.86 -32.86 -4.15
N ARG A 97 20.03 -33.48 -5.00
CA ARG A 97 20.14 -34.91 -5.29
C ARG A 97 20.00 -35.13 -6.78
N ASN A 98 21.15 -35.33 -7.41
CA ASN A 98 21.28 -35.95 -8.72
C ASN A 98 20.77 -37.39 -8.65
N THR A 99 20.03 -37.82 -9.67
CA THR A 99 20.07 -39.22 -10.12
C THR A 99 19.97 -39.28 -11.64
N VAL A 100 21.09 -39.74 -12.20
CA VAL A 100 21.29 -40.25 -13.55
C VAL A 100 20.44 -41.49 -13.77
N ARG A 101 19.74 -41.56 -14.92
CA ARG A 101 19.36 -42.79 -15.64
C ARG A 101 18.91 -42.35 -17.04
N GLU A 102 19.80 -42.35 -18.02
CA GLU A 102 20.22 -43.51 -18.84
C GLU A 102 19.08 -44.07 -19.72
N ARG A 103 19.19 -43.70 -21.00
CA ARG A 103 18.84 -44.44 -22.24
C ARG A 103 17.54 -45.25 -22.28
N VAL A 104 16.60 -44.76 -23.10
CA VAL A 104 15.95 -45.59 -24.13
C VAL A 104 15.91 -44.78 -25.43
N ARG A 105 16.73 -45.19 -26.41
CA ARG A 105 16.48 -44.93 -27.82
C ARG A 105 15.19 -45.65 -28.17
N ASN A 106 14.21 -44.99 -28.80
CA ASN A 106 13.31 -45.62 -29.76
C ASN A 106 12.64 -44.56 -30.64
N ASP A 107 12.65 -44.89 -31.92
CA ASP A 107 11.80 -44.45 -33.03
C ASP A 107 11.76 -42.99 -33.45
N LEU A 108 12.55 -42.76 -34.50
CA LEU A 108 12.22 -41.89 -35.64
C LEU A 108 10.83 -42.27 -36.16
N SER A 109 9.81 -41.50 -35.77
CA SER A 109 8.49 -41.56 -36.38
C SER A 109 8.15 -40.19 -36.94
N ASP A 110 8.04 -40.15 -38.26
CA ASP A 110 7.67 -39.01 -39.12
C ASP A 110 6.44 -38.26 -38.63
N ASN A 111 6.62 -37.26 -37.74
CA ASN A 111 5.56 -36.35 -37.35
C ASN A 111 6.02 -34.89 -37.24
N GLU A 112 7.08 -34.52 -37.97
CA GLU A 112 7.61 -33.15 -38.01
C GLU A 112 6.88 -32.20 -38.97
N GLN A 113 5.79 -32.62 -39.65
CA GLN A 113 5.08 -31.76 -40.61
C GLN A 113 3.64 -31.38 -40.26
N ARG A 114 3.14 -31.70 -39.05
CA ARG A 114 1.79 -31.27 -38.61
C ARG A 114 1.71 -30.42 -37.34
N ALA A 115 2.83 -30.11 -36.71
CA ALA A 115 2.85 -29.22 -35.54
C ALA A 115 2.93 -27.71 -35.88
N SER A 116 2.97 -27.33 -37.16
CA SER A 116 3.16 -25.94 -37.59
C SER A 116 1.87 -25.15 -37.86
N LEU A 117 0.69 -25.63 -37.42
CA LEU A 117 -0.61 -25.04 -37.78
C LEU A 117 -1.48 -24.58 -36.58
N ARG A 118 -0.93 -24.46 -35.37
CA ARG A 118 -1.65 -23.91 -34.20
C ARG A 118 -0.83 -22.98 -33.31
N THR A 119 0.21 -22.34 -33.82
CA THR A 119 0.65 -21.07 -33.24
C THR A 119 -0.16 -19.94 -33.87
N HIS A 120 -1.49 -19.99 -33.74
CA HIS A 120 -2.18 -18.73 -33.48
C HIS A 120 -1.53 -18.26 -32.20
N SER A 121 -0.52 -17.41 -32.37
CA SER A 121 0.13 -16.68 -31.30
C SER A 121 -1.00 -15.97 -30.59
N GLU A 122 -1.55 -16.65 -29.59
CA GLU A 122 -2.56 -16.16 -28.68
C GLU A 122 -1.86 -15.00 -28.01
N ALA A 123 -1.97 -13.84 -28.65
CA ALA A 123 -1.20 -12.67 -28.30
C ALA A 123 -1.50 -12.43 -26.84
N GLU A 124 -0.50 -12.67 -25.99
CA GLU A 124 -0.73 -12.77 -24.55
C GLU A 124 -1.56 -11.56 -24.13
N PRO A 125 -2.72 -11.76 -23.47
CA PRO A 125 -3.70 -10.69 -23.24
C PRO A 125 -3.08 -9.41 -22.68
N ILE A 126 -2.04 -9.55 -21.87
CA ILE A 126 -1.27 -8.45 -21.27
C ILE A 126 -0.42 -7.71 -22.30
N THR A 127 0.24 -8.43 -23.20
CA THR A 127 1.02 -7.81 -24.29
C THR A 127 0.09 -6.97 -25.15
N THR A 128 -1.08 -7.53 -25.50
CA THR A 128 -2.12 -6.81 -26.25
C THR A 128 -2.61 -5.57 -25.49
N PHE A 129 -2.85 -5.70 -24.18
CA PHE A 129 -3.24 -4.58 -23.32
C PHE A 129 -2.17 -3.48 -23.22
N LEU A 130 -0.92 -3.84 -22.93
CA LEU A 130 0.17 -2.87 -22.78
C LEU A 130 0.47 -2.14 -24.09
N ARG A 131 0.26 -2.80 -25.23
CA ARG A 131 0.38 -2.22 -26.57
C ARG A 131 -0.82 -1.34 -26.94
N SER A 132 -2.02 -1.63 -26.43
CA SER A 132 -3.22 -0.83 -26.69
C SER A 132 -3.30 0.45 -25.87
N LEU A 133 -2.45 0.64 -24.86
CA LEU A 133 -2.37 1.89 -24.11
C LEU A 133 -1.96 3.06 -25.03
N ARG A 134 -2.39 4.28 -24.69
CA ARG A 134 -2.06 5.50 -25.47
C ARG A 134 -0.57 5.68 -25.72
N LEU A 135 0.25 5.27 -24.75
CA LEU A 135 1.69 5.10 -24.90
C LEU A 135 2.00 3.63 -24.64
N PRO A 136 2.52 2.87 -25.62
CA PRO A 136 2.83 1.46 -25.43
C PRO A 136 3.85 1.25 -24.31
N LEU A 137 3.52 0.40 -23.34
CA LEU A 137 4.36 0.11 -22.17
C LEU A 137 4.87 -1.35 -22.16
N GLU A 138 5.28 -1.86 -23.33
CA GLU A 138 5.72 -3.25 -23.50
C GLU A 138 6.96 -3.60 -22.63
N HIS A 139 7.78 -2.61 -22.26
CA HIS A 139 8.92 -2.81 -21.36
C HIS A 139 8.51 -3.23 -19.94
N LEU A 140 7.26 -3.00 -19.54
CA LEU A 140 6.73 -3.44 -18.25
C LEU A 140 6.30 -4.91 -18.25
N LEU A 141 6.20 -5.54 -19.43
CA LEU A 141 5.74 -6.92 -19.59
C LEU A 141 6.50 -7.93 -18.69
N PRO A 142 7.85 -7.91 -18.60
CA PRO A 142 8.56 -8.83 -17.72
C PRO A 142 8.17 -8.66 -16.25
N MET A 143 7.87 -7.44 -15.81
CA MET A 143 7.48 -7.15 -14.43
C MET A 143 6.06 -7.63 -14.14
N PHE A 144 5.10 -7.42 -15.06
CA PHE A 144 3.76 -8.01 -14.97
C PHE A 144 3.82 -9.55 -14.84
N LYS A 145 4.66 -10.21 -15.65
CA LYS A 145 4.86 -11.66 -15.59
C LYS A 145 5.50 -12.12 -14.29
N ALA A 146 6.47 -11.35 -13.77
CA ALA A 146 7.16 -11.66 -12.53
C ALA A 146 6.23 -11.58 -11.31
N ILE A 147 5.28 -10.65 -11.29
CA ILE A 147 4.27 -10.52 -10.23
C ILE A 147 3.04 -11.43 -10.44
N GLY A 148 3.06 -12.29 -11.46
CA GLY A 148 2.03 -13.31 -11.69
C GLY A 148 0.80 -12.82 -12.46
N ILE A 149 0.81 -11.61 -13.02
CA ILE A 149 -0.25 -11.15 -13.92
C ILE A 149 0.10 -11.69 -15.30
N ARG A 150 -0.69 -12.66 -15.79
CA ARG A 150 -0.47 -13.34 -17.10
C ARG A 150 -1.69 -13.35 -17.99
N ASP A 151 -2.87 -13.41 -17.38
CA ASP A 151 -4.13 -13.66 -18.06
C ASP A 151 -5.08 -12.48 -17.95
N ASP A 152 -6.08 -12.45 -18.83
CA ASP A 152 -7.14 -11.45 -18.81
C ASP A 152 -7.84 -11.37 -17.44
N LYS A 153 -8.10 -12.52 -16.83
CA LYS A 153 -8.74 -12.60 -15.51
C LYS A 153 -7.92 -11.91 -14.42
N THR A 154 -6.60 -12.08 -14.44
CA THR A 154 -5.71 -11.42 -13.48
C THR A 154 -5.66 -9.91 -13.70
N LEU A 155 -5.72 -9.47 -14.95
CA LEU A 155 -5.78 -8.05 -15.29
C LEU A 155 -7.11 -7.40 -14.87
N ALA A 156 -8.24 -8.10 -15.07
CA ALA A 156 -9.55 -7.66 -14.60
C ALA A 156 -9.59 -7.59 -13.07
N THR A 157 -9.01 -8.58 -12.39
CA THR A 157 -8.89 -8.56 -10.92
C THR A 157 -8.10 -7.33 -10.45
N LEU A 158 -7.01 -6.98 -11.14
CA LEU A 158 -6.21 -5.79 -10.83
C LEU A 158 -7.01 -4.48 -10.92
N ALA A 159 -7.98 -4.38 -11.84
CA ALA A 159 -8.84 -3.20 -11.98
C ALA A 159 -9.75 -3.00 -10.76
N ILE A 160 -10.23 -4.10 -10.16
CA ILE A 160 -11.20 -4.10 -9.06
C ILE A 160 -10.53 -3.85 -7.69
N ILE A 161 -9.23 -4.12 -7.56
CA ILE A 161 -8.52 -4.00 -6.29
C ILE A 161 -8.54 -2.53 -5.79
N PRO A 162 -8.96 -2.28 -4.54
CA PRO A 162 -8.88 -0.95 -3.95
C PRO A 162 -7.42 -0.52 -3.79
N ASP A 163 -7.15 0.78 -3.97
CA ASP A 163 -5.79 1.32 -3.93
C ASP A 163 -4.81 0.67 -4.95
N ASN A 164 -5.32 0.20 -6.10
CA ASN A 164 -4.50 -0.42 -7.15
C ASN A 164 -3.33 0.47 -7.60
N GLU A 165 -3.46 1.80 -7.59
CA GLU A 165 -2.36 2.75 -7.86
C GLU A 165 -1.17 2.55 -6.92
N LYS A 166 -1.43 2.52 -5.60
CA LYS A 166 -0.38 2.32 -4.60
C LYS A 166 0.22 0.93 -4.72
N TRP A 167 -0.61 -0.06 -5.02
CA TRP A 167 -0.15 -1.43 -5.22
C TRP A 167 0.78 -1.53 -6.45
N LEU A 168 0.44 -0.89 -7.57
CA LEU A 168 1.24 -0.88 -8.80
C LEU A 168 2.57 -0.15 -8.59
N LEU A 169 2.57 1.02 -7.94
CA LEU A 169 3.80 1.76 -7.63
C LEU A 169 4.78 0.92 -6.79
N ARG A 170 4.28 0.12 -5.85
CA ARG A 170 5.11 -0.72 -4.98
C ARG A 170 5.68 -1.94 -5.68
N ASN A 171 4.91 -2.56 -6.58
CA ASN A 171 5.27 -3.87 -7.15
C ASN A 171 5.91 -3.79 -8.54
N LEU A 172 5.55 -2.79 -9.36
CA LEU A 172 5.88 -2.75 -10.78
C LEU A 172 7.10 -1.87 -11.10
N ARG A 173 7.67 -1.18 -10.11
CA ARG A 173 8.75 -0.18 -10.26
C ARG A 173 8.51 0.84 -11.39
N ALA A 174 7.24 1.03 -11.76
CA ALA A 174 6.83 1.97 -12.78
C ALA A 174 6.78 3.38 -12.20
N THR A 175 7.00 4.37 -13.06
CA THR A 175 6.82 5.78 -12.72
C THR A 175 5.36 6.09 -12.43
N ALA A 176 5.09 7.16 -11.68
CA ALA A 176 3.72 7.59 -11.41
C ALA A 176 2.90 7.85 -12.69
N PHE A 177 3.56 8.33 -13.74
CA PHE A 177 2.93 8.55 -15.04
C PHE A 177 2.54 7.23 -15.73
N GLU A 178 3.42 6.24 -15.77
CA GLU A 178 3.12 4.92 -16.33
C GLU A 178 2.00 4.22 -15.56
N VAL A 179 2.02 4.30 -14.22
CA VAL A 179 0.94 3.75 -13.38
C VAL A 179 -0.39 4.43 -13.72
N LYS A 180 -0.39 5.76 -13.90
CA LYS A 180 -1.58 6.50 -14.32
C LYS A 180 -2.12 6.02 -15.66
N LEU A 181 -1.26 5.81 -16.65
CA LEU A 181 -1.64 5.25 -17.97
C LEU A 181 -2.24 3.85 -17.85
N ILE A 182 -1.65 2.98 -17.03
CA ILE A 182 -2.17 1.62 -16.79
C ILE A 182 -3.57 1.70 -16.18
N ILE A 183 -3.78 2.51 -15.14
CA ILE A 183 -5.09 2.63 -14.47
C ILE A 183 -6.15 3.14 -15.43
N ASP A 184 -5.83 4.17 -16.20
CA ASP A 184 -6.78 4.74 -17.16
C ASP A 184 -7.14 3.71 -18.24
N GLY A 185 -6.15 2.95 -18.75
CA GLY A 185 -6.39 1.85 -19.68
C GLY A 185 -7.19 0.68 -19.08
N LEU A 186 -7.03 0.36 -17.80
CA LEU A 186 -7.84 -0.66 -17.13
C LEU A 186 -9.31 -0.23 -17.05
N LYS A 187 -9.58 1.05 -16.77
CA LYS A 187 -10.95 1.61 -16.72
C LYS A 187 -11.61 1.66 -18.09
N GLU A 188 -10.88 2.13 -19.11
CA GLU A 188 -11.37 2.13 -20.50
C GLU A 188 -11.79 0.72 -20.93
N ARG A 189 -11.01 -0.29 -20.55
CA ARG A 189 -11.29 -1.69 -20.85
C ARG A 189 -12.47 -2.28 -20.08
N GLU A 190 -12.66 -1.88 -18.82
CA GLU A 190 -13.83 -2.27 -18.03
C GLU A 190 -15.12 -1.70 -18.63
N ASN A 191 -15.09 -0.43 -19.04
CA ASN A 191 -16.22 0.21 -19.72
C ASN A 191 -16.58 -0.48 -21.04
N ALA A 192 -15.57 -0.83 -21.87
CA ALA A 192 -15.81 -1.54 -23.13
C ALA A 192 -16.49 -2.90 -22.95
N LYS A 193 -16.15 -3.64 -21.87
CA LYS A 193 -16.81 -4.92 -21.56
C LYS A 193 -18.27 -4.76 -21.14
N GLN A 194 -18.66 -3.62 -20.57
CA GLN A 194 -20.05 -3.34 -20.20
C GLN A 194 -20.91 -3.09 -21.44
N GLU A 195 -20.38 -2.40 -22.45
CA GLU A 195 -21.10 -2.12 -23.71
C GLU A 195 -21.42 -3.40 -24.51
N ASP A 196 -20.49 -4.36 -24.56
CA ASP A 196 -20.68 -5.65 -25.24
C ASP A 196 -21.78 -6.52 -24.61
N LEU A 197 -22.15 -6.28 -23.35
CA LEU A 197 -23.19 -7.03 -22.63
C LEU A 197 -24.61 -6.48 -22.86
N GLU A 198 -24.73 -5.23 -23.33
CA GLU A 198 -26.01 -4.56 -23.56
C GLU A 198 -26.53 -4.70 -25.01
N THR A 199 -25.72 -5.29 -25.90
CA THR A 199 -26.02 -5.44 -27.33
C THR A 199 -26.50 -6.85 -27.67
#